data_AF-A0A759YIF0-F1
#
_entry.id   AF-A0A759YIF0-F1
#
_cell.length_a   1.000
_cell.length_b   1.000
_cell.length_c   1.000
_cell.angle_alpha   90.00
_cell.angle_beta   90.00
_cell.angle_gamma   90.00
#
_symmetry.space_group_name_H-M   'P 1'
#
loop_
_entity.id
_entity.type
_entity.pdbx_description
1 polymer ?
#
loop_
_entity_poly.entity_id
_entity_poly.type
_entity_poly.pdbx_seq_one_letter_code
_entity_poly.pdbx_strand_id
1 'polypeptide(L)' 'MSIVQNHFMAAEIGEVVIQLIENGKRVTSGSIIDLLERKRHALHGEKAEQIREILMFIRKKSVF' A
#
# COMPACT_ATOMS: atom_id res chain seq x y z
N MET A 1 -14.40 -4.21 8.18
CA MET A 1 -13.94 -3.96 6.80
C MET A 1 -14.94 -4.58 5.87
N SER A 2 -15.49 -3.81 4.93
CA SER A 2 -16.37 -4.38 3.90
C SER A 2 -15.52 -5.17 2.89
N ILE A 3 -16.12 -6.17 2.25
CA ILE A 3 -15.47 -7.00 1.22
C ILE A 3 -14.88 -6.11 0.10
N VAL A 4 -15.58 -5.04 -0.29
CA VAL A 4 -15.15 -4.07 -1.31
C VAL A 4 -13.86 -3.34 -0.91
N GLN A 5 -13.74 -2.91 0.34
CA GLN A 5 -12.53 -2.25 0.85
C GLN A 5 -11.33 -3.21 0.83
N ASN A 6 -11.55 -4.48 1.18
CA ASN A 6 -10.50 -5.50 1.11
C ASN A 6 -10.03 -5.78 -0.32
N HIS A 7 -10.95 -5.80 -1.31
CA HIS A 7 -10.57 -5.98 -2.71
C HIS A 7 -9.72 -4.82 -3.24
N PHE A 8 -10.09 -3.57 -2.91
CA PHE A 8 -9.29 -2.40 -3.28
C PHE A 8 -7.90 -2.44 -2.64
N MET A 9 -7.83 -2.70 -1.34
CA MET A 9 -6.55 -2.78 -0.62
C MET A 9 -5.64 -3.87 -1.19
N ALA A 10 -6.20 -5.03 -1.52
CA ALA A 10 -5.44 -6.13 -2.13
C ALA A 10 -4.89 -5.76 -3.51
N ALA A 11 -5.67 -5.07 -4.34
CA ALA A 11 -5.23 -4.63 -5.66
C ALA A 11 -4.06 -3.64 -5.56
N GLU A 12 -4.19 -2.62 -4.72
CA GLU A 12 -3.15 -1.58 -4.56
C GLU A 12 -1.86 -2.15 -3.96
N ILE A 13 -1.95 -3.03 -2.96
CA ILE A 13 -0.79 -3.73 -2.40
C ILE A 13 -0.15 -4.62 -3.48
N GLY A 14 -0.96 -5.35 -4.25
CA GLY A 14 -0.48 -6.21 -5.33
C GLY A 14 0.31 -5.44 -6.39
N GLU A 15 -0.19 -4.28 -6.81
CA GLU A 15 0.51 -3.41 -7.75
C GLU A 15 1.87 -2.96 -7.21
N VAL A 16 1.92 -2.55 -5.94
CA VAL A 16 3.18 -2.14 -5.27
C VAL A 16 4.17 -3.30 -5.19
N VAL A 17 3.71 -4.51 -4.89
CA VAL A 17 4.56 -5.71 -4.86
C VAL A 17 5.13 -6.00 -6.24
N ILE A 18 4.30 -5.95 -7.29
CA ILE A 18 4.75 -6.13 -8.68
C ILE A 18 5.82 -5.09 -9.04
N GLN A 19 5.58 -3.81 -8.74
CA GLN A 19 6.55 -2.74 -9.01
C GLN A 19 7.88 -2.96 -8.28
N LEU A 20 7.86 -3.46 -7.05
CA LEU A 20 9.09 -3.79 -6.33
C LEU A 20 9.85 -4.94 -7.01
N ILE A 21 9.14 -5.98 -7.44
CA ILE A 21 9.73 -7.14 -8.15
C ILE A 21 10.33 -6.71 -9.48
N GLU A 22 9.60 -5.94 -10.30
CA GLU A 22 10.07 -5.44 -11.60
C GLU A 22 11.33 -4.59 -11.47
N ASN A 23 11.46 -3.86 -10.37
CA ASN A 23 12.63 -3.04 -10.07
C ASN A 23 13.76 -3.80 -9.35
N GLY A 24 13.65 -5.12 -9.18
CA GLY A 24 14.63 -5.96 -8.49
C GLY A 24 14.78 -5.62 -7.00
N LYS A 25 13.80 -4.95 -6.40
CA LYS A 25 13.81 -4.58 -4.98
C LYS A 25 13.26 -5.72 -4.13
N ARG A 26 13.84 -5.87 -2.93
CA ARG A 26 13.34 -6.82 -1.94
C ARG A 26 11.93 -6.41 -1.51
N VAL A 27 11.00 -7.37 -1.52
CA VAL A 27 9.62 -7.17 -1.03
C VAL A 27 9.60 -7.37 0.49
N THR A 28 9.49 -6.28 1.23
CA THR A 28 9.29 -6.25 2.69
C THR A 28 8.14 -5.31 3.05
N SER A 29 7.60 -5.42 4.27
CA SER A 29 6.61 -4.45 4.75
C SER A 29 7.14 -3.02 4.66
N GLY A 30 8.43 -2.81 4.95
CA GLY A 30 9.08 -1.49 4.82
C GLY A 30 9.10 -0.98 3.39
N SER A 31 9.54 -1.79 2.42
CA SER A 31 9.59 -1.36 1.02
C SER A 31 8.20 -1.09 0.42
N ILE A 32 7.18 -1.83 0.88
CA ILE A 32 5.78 -1.62 0.48
C ILE A 32 5.26 -0.31 1.05
N ILE A 33 5.50 -0.04 2.35
CA ILE A 33 5.14 1.22 3.00
C ILE A 33 5.79 2.41 2.27
N ASP A 34 7.10 2.34 2.01
CA ASP A 34 7.83 3.42 1.35
C ASP A 34 7.23 3.77 -0.03
N LEU A 35 6.85 2.76 -0.82
CA LEU A 35 6.30 2.98 -2.15
C LEU A 35 4.85 3.49 -2.10
N LEU A 36 4.04 2.96 -1.18
CA LEU A 36 2.69 3.47 -0.92
C LEU A 36 2.71 4.92 -0.42
N GLU A 37 3.67 5.31 0.42
CA GLU A 37 3.83 6.69 0.86
C GLU A 37 4.14 7.62 -0.30
N ARG A 38 5.08 7.23 -1.19
CA ARG A 38 5.38 8.00 -2.41
C ARG A 38 4.15 8.13 -3.30
N LYS A 39 3.42 7.05 -3.55
CA LYS A 39 2.16 7.07 -4.31
C LYS A 39 1.14 8.01 -3.68
N ARG A 40 0.94 7.94 -2.36
CA ARG A 40 0.05 8.83 -1.62
C ARG A 40 0.43 10.30 -1.80
N HIS A 41 1.72 10.62 -1.73
CA HIS A 41 2.21 12.00 -1.91
C HIS A 41 2.02 12.53 -3.34
N ALA A 42 2.01 11.65 -4.35
CA ALA A 42 1.76 12.02 -5.73
C ALA A 42 0.27 12.09 -6.11
N LEU A 43 -0.62 11.61 -5.24
CA LEU A 43 -2.06 11.57 -5.47
C LEU A 43 -2.79 12.59 -4.56
N HIS A 44 -3.98 12.99 -4.99
CA HIS A 44 -4.85 13.89 -4.23
C HIS A 44 -6.27 13.32 -4.11
N GLY A 45 -7.03 13.82 -3.15
CA GLY A 45 -8.44 13.45 -2.95
C GLY A 45 -8.62 12.01 -2.46
N GLU A 46 -9.70 11.36 -2.94
CA GLU A 46 -10.15 10.05 -2.46
C GLU A 46 -9.07 8.96 -2.56
N LYS A 47 -8.28 8.94 -3.64
CA LYS A 47 -7.20 7.95 -3.83
C LYS A 47 -6.10 8.08 -2.78
N ALA A 48 -5.75 9.31 -2.40
CA ALA A 48 -4.74 9.52 -1.36
C ALA A 48 -5.25 9.05 0.02
N GLU A 49 -6.55 9.22 0.28
CA GLU A 49 -7.18 8.74 1.51
C GLU A 49 -7.26 7.21 1.55
N GLN A 50 -7.63 6.57 0.44
CA GLN A 50 -7.63 5.11 0.33
C GLN A 50 -6.23 4.51 0.58
N ILE A 51 -5.17 5.12 0.03
CA ILE A 51 -3.79 4.69 0.33
C ILE A 51 -3.43 4.94 1.80
N ARG A 52 -3.92 6.03 2.41
CA ARG A 52 -3.74 6.29 3.84
C ARG A 52 -4.33 5.17 4.70
N GLU A 53 -5.50 4.66 4.33
CA GLU A 53 -6.12 3.53 5.03
C GLU A 53 -5.30 2.24 4.92
N ILE A 54 -4.74 1.95 3.73
CA ILE A 54 -3.82 0.82 3.53
C ILE A 54 -2.59 0.96 4.43
N LEU A 55 -1.98 2.14 4.47
CA LEU A 55 -0.81 2.41 5.31
C LEU A 55 -1.13 2.22 6.80
N MET A 56 -2.29 2.69 7.27
CA MET A 56 -2.74 2.47 8.65
C MET A 56 -2.94 0.97 8.95
N PHE A 57 -3.51 0.22 8.01
CA PHE A 57 -3.70 -1.22 8.16
C PHE A 57 -2.37 -1.96 8.30
N ILE A 58 -1.42 -1.72 7.38
CA ILE A 58 -0.11 -2.37 7.39
C ILE A 58 0.63 -2.04 8.70
N ARG A 59 0.65 -0.77 9.12
CA ARG A 59 1.31 -0.34 10.36
C ARG A 59 0.69 -1.00 11.60
N LYS A 60 -0.63 -1.06 11.71
CA LYS A 60 -1.31 -1.77 12.83
C LYS A 60 -0.95 -3.25 12.91
N LYS A 61 -0.66 -3.89 11.79
CA LYS A 61 -0.27 -5.32 11.72
C LYS A 61 1.23 -5.55 11.78
N SER A 62 2.04 -4.49 11.66
CA SER A 62 3.50 -4.55 11.68
C SER A 62 4.09 -4.22 13.05
N VAL A 63 3.27 -3.84 14.04
CA VAL A 63 3.70 -3.80 15.46
C VAL A 63 3.81 -5.24 15.94
N PHE A 64 5.00 -5.79 15.82
CA PHE A 64 5.47 -6.98 16.50
C PHE A 64 6.42 -6.57 17.63
#